data_AF-A0A7V6H6H4-F1
#
_entry.id   AF-A0A7V6H6H4-F1
#
_cell.length_a   1.000
_cell.length_b   1.000
_cell.length_c   1.000
_cell.angle_alpha   90.00
_cell.angle_beta   90.00
_cell.angle_gamma   90.00
#
_symmetry.space_group_name_H-M   'P 1'
#
loop_
_entity.id
_entity.type
_entity.pdbx_description
1 polymer ?
#
loop_
_entity_poly.entity_id
_entity_poly.type
_entity_poly.pdbx_seq_one_letter_code
_entity_poly.pdbx_strand_id
1 'polypeptide(L)'
;MVSIRVPATIANLGPGFDCLGCALNLYAHFTFEQTTGGLHITGCPPKYRNTNNLVYNAFVAACTTWGVAVPGLSIHINSSIPLSRGLGSSAALIVAGVAAASRLHGLQKNKQDILEIATKIEGHPDNVAPAIFGGLRVSLLEGEKVYTASAPIANSIRFLALVPDFNLTTQESRAVLPDTISWQDGVYNVGHAALLLRALETGNRLLLSNAMSDRLHQPYRFPLISGSKEIARIAREQGADGFCLSGAGPTLLCLYHKNDFPQRMAQALQNVSGNWQLMELEVDRNGLTLLS
;
A
#
# COMPACT_ATOMS: atom_id res chain seq x y z
N MET A 1 -7.72 -14.35 22.60
CA MET A 1 -8.07 -13.25 21.66
C MET A 1 -6.77 -12.57 21.25
N VAL A 2 -6.64 -12.19 19.99
CA VAL A 2 -5.50 -11.40 19.47
C VAL A 2 -6.08 -10.20 18.74
N SER A 3 -5.60 -9.00 19.08
CA SER A 3 -5.98 -7.77 18.39
C SER A 3 -4.78 -7.16 17.69
N ILE A 4 -4.94 -6.90 16.39
CA ILE A 4 -3.90 -6.42 15.48
C ILE A 4 -4.36 -5.13 14.82
N ARG A 5 -3.45 -4.17 14.70
CA ARG A 5 -3.60 -2.99 13.84
C ARG A 5 -2.55 -3.03 12.74
N VAL A 6 -2.96 -2.82 11.50
CA VAL A 6 -2.07 -2.70 10.34
C VAL A 6 -2.35 -1.39 9.61
N PRO A 7 -1.33 -0.58 9.28
CA PRO A 7 -1.52 0.64 8.50
C PRO A 7 -1.81 0.34 7.03
N ALA A 8 -2.44 1.29 6.36
CA ALA A 8 -2.50 1.42 4.92
C ALA A 8 -1.11 1.68 4.37
N THR A 9 -0.93 1.38 3.09
CA THR A 9 0.35 1.62 2.41
C THR A 9 0.12 2.23 1.04
N ILE A 10 1.07 3.05 0.64
CA ILE A 10 1.28 3.46 -0.76
C ILE A 10 2.48 2.68 -1.30
N ALA A 11 2.42 2.33 -2.58
CA ALA A 11 3.48 1.62 -3.28
C ALA A 11 3.89 2.37 -4.55
N ASN A 12 5.00 1.94 -5.13
CA ASN A 12 5.68 2.48 -6.31
C ASN A 12 6.26 3.89 -6.13
N LEU A 13 5.49 4.83 -5.57
CA LEU A 13 5.93 6.23 -5.38
C LEU A 13 6.52 6.82 -6.67
N GLY A 14 5.83 6.66 -7.81
CA GLY A 14 6.37 7.01 -9.13
C GLY A 14 7.34 5.94 -9.65
N PRO A 15 8.63 6.23 -9.87
CA PRO A 15 9.59 5.31 -10.50
C PRO A 15 9.97 4.08 -9.66
N GLY A 16 9.60 4.00 -8.38
CA GLY A 16 9.97 2.90 -7.49
C GLY A 16 9.15 1.62 -7.68
N PHE A 17 8.79 1.27 -8.91
CA PHE A 17 7.88 0.19 -9.27
C PHE A 17 8.25 -1.16 -8.62
N ASP A 18 7.30 -1.78 -7.92
CA ASP A 18 7.41 -3.04 -7.15
C ASP A 18 8.53 -3.07 -6.08
N CYS A 19 9.20 -1.93 -5.81
CA CYS A 19 10.36 -1.83 -4.92
C CYS A 19 10.14 -0.87 -3.74
N LEU A 20 9.47 0.26 -3.96
CA LEU A 20 9.26 1.29 -2.94
C LEU A 20 7.84 1.26 -2.40
N GLY A 21 7.70 1.40 -1.08
CA GLY A 21 6.42 1.72 -0.48
C GLY A 21 6.53 2.32 0.90
N CYS A 22 5.45 2.96 1.35
CA CYS A 22 5.41 3.70 2.60
C CYS A 22 4.13 3.41 3.36
N ALA A 23 4.25 3.21 4.68
CA ALA A 23 3.11 3.08 5.57
C ALA A 23 2.49 4.44 5.89
N LEU A 24 1.17 4.47 6.03
CA LEU A 24 0.38 5.67 6.24
C LEU A 24 -0.49 5.54 7.49
N ASN A 25 -0.79 6.66 8.14
CA ASN A 25 -1.58 6.75 9.36
C ASN A 25 -3.10 6.52 9.18
N LEU A 26 -3.47 5.57 8.32
CA LEU A 26 -4.82 5.08 8.09
C LEU A 26 -4.82 3.58 8.40
N TYR A 27 -5.77 3.06 9.17
CA TYR A 27 -5.60 1.74 9.76
C TYR A 27 -6.73 0.75 9.46
N ALA A 28 -6.38 -0.52 9.48
CA ALA A 28 -7.29 -1.64 9.64
C ALA A 28 -7.00 -2.35 10.97
N HIS A 29 -8.07 -2.60 11.71
CA HIS A 29 -8.07 -3.30 12.98
C HIS A 29 -8.71 -4.68 12.81
N PHE A 30 -8.09 -5.67 13.43
CA PHE A 30 -8.49 -7.06 13.33
C PHE A 30 -8.52 -7.67 14.71
N THR A 31 -9.60 -8.38 15.03
CA THR A 31 -9.69 -9.20 16.24
C THR A 31 -9.88 -10.66 15.84
N PHE A 32 -9.05 -11.53 16.40
CA PHE A 32 -9.06 -12.97 16.15
C PHE A 32 -9.29 -13.73 17.45
N GLU A 33 -10.19 -14.71 17.41
CA GLU A 33 -10.47 -15.61 18.52
C GLU A 33 -10.57 -17.04 18.04
N GLN A 34 -9.88 -17.96 18.71
CA GLN A 34 -10.06 -19.38 18.49
C GLN A 34 -11.44 -19.81 19.00
N THR A 35 -12.14 -20.61 18.22
CA THR A 35 -13.44 -21.20 18.57
C THR A 35 -13.34 -22.73 18.54
N THR A 36 -14.33 -23.41 19.12
CA THR A 36 -14.42 -24.87 19.12
C THR A 36 -14.72 -25.47 17.73
N GLY A 37 -15.03 -24.65 16.74
CA GLY A 37 -15.24 -25.05 15.36
C GLY A 37 -15.86 -23.95 14.49
N GLY A 38 -15.73 -24.10 13.18
CA GLY A 38 -16.31 -23.20 12.17
C GLY A 38 -15.54 -21.89 11.96
N LEU A 39 -15.99 -21.14 10.96
CA LEU A 39 -15.42 -19.85 10.57
C LEU A 39 -16.50 -18.77 10.67
N HIS A 40 -16.24 -17.75 11.49
CA HIS A 40 -17.18 -16.64 11.72
C HIS A 40 -16.47 -15.34 11.36
N ILE A 41 -16.89 -14.66 10.29
CA ILE A 41 -16.27 -13.42 9.85
C ILE A 41 -17.29 -12.29 9.89
N THR A 42 -16.91 -11.18 10.53
CA THR A 42 -17.76 -9.98 10.67
C THR A 42 -17.00 -8.70 10.33
N GLY A 43 -17.73 -7.58 10.22
CA GLY A 43 -17.13 -6.25 9.96
C GLY A 43 -16.63 -6.02 8.53
N CYS A 44 -16.85 -6.97 7.62
CA CYS A 44 -16.64 -6.81 6.18
C CYS A 44 -17.94 -7.08 5.38
N PRO A 45 -18.00 -6.73 4.07
CA PRO A 45 -19.12 -7.06 3.21
C PRO A 45 -19.51 -8.55 3.24
N PRO A 46 -20.80 -8.92 3.20
CA PRO A 46 -21.26 -10.31 3.31
C PRO A 46 -20.59 -11.29 2.34
N LYS A 47 -20.28 -10.85 1.12
CA LYS A 47 -19.59 -11.67 0.09
C LYS A 47 -18.20 -12.16 0.49
N TYR A 48 -17.57 -11.54 1.49
CA TYR A 48 -16.27 -11.93 2.02
C TYR A 48 -16.35 -12.70 3.34
N ARG A 49 -17.55 -13.06 3.80
CA ARG A 49 -17.75 -13.80 5.07
C ARG A 49 -17.77 -15.31 4.84
N ASN A 50 -16.71 -15.82 4.23
CA ASN A 50 -16.57 -17.22 3.85
C ASN A 50 -15.08 -17.61 3.80
N THR A 51 -14.81 -18.85 3.41
CA THR A 51 -13.45 -19.41 3.31
C THR A 51 -12.59 -18.77 2.22
N ASN A 52 -13.14 -17.92 1.35
CA ASN A 52 -12.35 -17.17 0.36
C ASN A 52 -11.89 -15.80 0.89
N ASN A 53 -12.15 -15.48 2.16
CA ASN A 53 -11.67 -14.24 2.76
C ASN A 53 -10.13 -14.20 2.79
N LEU A 54 -9.53 -13.11 2.32
CA LEU A 54 -8.08 -12.98 2.21
C LEU A 54 -7.36 -13.06 3.57
N VAL A 55 -7.94 -12.51 4.64
CA VAL A 55 -7.38 -12.59 6.00
C VAL A 55 -7.33 -14.05 6.47
N TYR A 56 -8.42 -14.78 6.26
CA TYR A 56 -8.52 -16.20 6.61
C TYR A 56 -7.54 -17.04 5.78
N ASN A 57 -7.47 -16.81 4.46
CA ASN A 57 -6.53 -17.52 3.59
C ASN A 57 -5.07 -17.27 3.99
N ALA A 58 -4.72 -16.04 4.34
CA ALA A 58 -3.38 -15.71 4.82
C ALA A 58 -3.06 -16.38 6.17
N PHE A 59 -4.03 -16.45 7.08
CA PHE A 59 -3.93 -17.21 8.32
C PHE A 59 -3.69 -18.71 8.05
N VAL A 60 -4.49 -19.33 7.17
CA VAL A 60 -4.37 -20.75 6.79
C VAL A 60 -3.02 -21.04 6.13
N ALA A 61 -2.57 -20.17 5.23
CA ALA A 61 -1.27 -20.29 4.56
C ALA A 61 -0.12 -20.25 5.57
N ALA A 62 -0.20 -19.36 6.56
CA ALA A 62 0.79 -19.28 7.64
C ALA A 62 0.77 -20.53 8.53
N CYS A 63 -0.41 -21.01 8.94
CA CYS A 63 -0.52 -22.26 9.70
C CYS A 63 0.07 -23.45 8.95
N THR A 64 -0.24 -23.57 7.66
CA THR A 64 0.29 -24.62 6.78
C THR A 64 1.82 -24.54 6.69
N THR A 65 2.35 -23.34 6.47
CA THR A 65 3.80 -23.11 6.35
C THR A 65 4.55 -23.44 7.65
N TRP A 66 3.93 -23.19 8.80
CA TRP A 66 4.55 -23.45 10.11
C TRP A 66 4.16 -24.80 10.71
N GLY A 67 3.43 -25.65 9.98
CA GLY A 67 3.07 -27.00 10.41
C GLY A 67 2.13 -27.06 11.63
N VAL A 68 1.24 -26.08 11.77
CA VAL A 68 0.24 -26.03 12.86
C VAL A 68 -1.18 -26.20 12.31
N ALA A 69 -2.08 -26.75 13.12
CA ALA A 69 -3.46 -26.97 12.73
C ALA A 69 -4.24 -25.65 12.60
N VAL A 70 -5.19 -25.58 11.67
CA VAL A 70 -6.13 -24.46 11.57
C VAL A 70 -7.30 -24.70 12.53
N PRO A 71 -7.49 -23.88 13.59
CA PRO A 71 -8.59 -24.05 14.53
C PRO A 71 -9.90 -23.48 13.95
N GLY A 72 -11.00 -23.69 14.68
CA GLY A 72 -12.17 -22.81 14.52
C GLY A 72 -11.76 -21.36 14.80
N LEU A 73 -12.30 -20.42 14.03
CA LEU A 73 -11.83 -19.05 14.06
C LEU A 73 -12.97 -18.04 13.92
N SER A 74 -13.00 -17.07 14.82
CA SER A 74 -13.78 -15.84 14.70
C SER A 74 -12.85 -14.69 14.30
N ILE A 75 -13.22 -13.94 13.26
CA ILE A 75 -12.50 -12.79 12.75
C ILE A 75 -13.44 -11.60 12.69
N HIS A 76 -13.11 -10.53 13.41
CA HIS A 76 -13.76 -9.23 13.25
C HIS A 76 -12.82 -8.27 12.53
N ILE A 77 -13.29 -7.67 11.45
CA ILE A 77 -12.52 -6.72 10.63
C ILE A 77 -13.14 -5.33 10.79
N ASN A 78 -12.37 -4.35 11.24
CA ASN A 78 -12.78 -2.94 11.24
C ASN A 78 -11.73 -2.13 10.48
N SER A 79 -12.01 -1.76 9.23
CA SER A 79 -11.04 -1.11 8.34
C SER A 79 -11.56 0.21 7.82
N SER A 80 -10.79 1.27 8.05
CA SER A 80 -10.98 2.57 7.38
C SER A 80 -10.22 2.65 6.06
N ILE A 81 -9.41 1.64 5.71
CA ILE A 81 -8.68 1.57 4.45
C ILE A 81 -9.66 1.27 3.30
N PRO A 82 -9.79 2.14 2.28
CA PRO A 82 -10.67 1.88 1.15
C PRO A 82 -10.28 0.62 0.37
N LEU A 83 -11.26 -0.28 0.18
CA LEU A 83 -11.08 -1.55 -0.53
C LEU A 83 -10.80 -1.31 -2.02
N SER A 84 -9.80 -1.99 -2.58
CA SER A 84 -9.46 -1.95 -4.02
C SER A 84 -9.25 -0.52 -4.57
N ARG A 85 -8.66 0.35 -3.74
CA ARG A 85 -8.34 1.74 -4.11
C ARG A 85 -6.85 2.03 -4.31
N GLY A 86 -5.96 1.06 -4.13
CA GLY A 86 -4.51 1.29 -4.22
C GLY A 86 -3.86 1.79 -2.92
N LEU A 87 -4.54 1.68 -1.77
CA LEU A 87 -4.03 2.06 -0.44
C LEU A 87 -3.63 0.85 0.42
N GLY A 88 -3.10 -0.21 -0.20
CA GLY A 88 -2.54 -1.34 0.55
C GLY A 88 -3.53 -2.20 1.34
N SER A 89 -4.83 -2.16 1.00
CA SER A 89 -5.85 -2.92 1.73
C SER A 89 -5.58 -4.43 1.70
N SER A 90 -5.18 -4.99 0.55
CA SER A 90 -4.80 -6.42 0.41
C SER A 90 -3.65 -6.78 1.35
N ALA A 91 -2.55 -6.03 1.28
CA ALA A 91 -1.40 -6.22 2.15
C ALA A 91 -1.78 -6.14 3.65
N ALA A 92 -2.63 -5.19 4.05
CA ALA A 92 -3.08 -5.11 5.44
C ALA A 92 -3.85 -6.36 5.90
N LEU A 93 -4.73 -6.90 5.05
CA LEU A 93 -5.48 -8.14 5.31
C LEU A 93 -4.56 -9.36 5.43
N ILE A 94 -3.59 -9.49 4.52
CA ILE A 94 -2.63 -10.59 4.49
C ILE A 94 -1.73 -10.55 5.73
N VAL A 95 -1.12 -9.40 6.01
CA VAL A 95 -0.23 -9.19 7.15
C VAL A 95 -0.95 -9.51 8.46
N ALA A 96 -2.20 -9.08 8.62
CA ALA A 96 -3.00 -9.40 9.80
C ALA A 96 -3.24 -10.90 9.96
N GLY A 97 -3.60 -11.61 8.88
CA GLY A 97 -3.83 -13.07 8.92
C GLY A 97 -2.57 -13.85 9.29
N VAL A 98 -1.44 -13.55 8.66
CA VAL A 98 -0.15 -14.20 8.95
C VAL A 98 0.31 -13.91 10.39
N ALA A 99 0.22 -12.65 10.83
CA ALA A 99 0.60 -12.27 12.19
C ALA A 99 -0.29 -12.93 13.25
N ALA A 100 -1.61 -13.02 12.99
CA ALA A 100 -2.55 -13.68 13.88
C ALA A 100 -2.26 -15.18 14.04
N ALA A 101 -1.90 -15.86 12.95
CA ALA A 101 -1.51 -17.27 13.00
C ALA A 101 -0.32 -17.49 13.96
N SER A 102 0.70 -16.62 13.90
CA SER A 102 1.84 -16.75 14.80
C SER A 102 1.41 -16.58 16.25
N ARG A 103 0.57 -15.59 16.52
CA ARG A 103 0.20 -15.21 17.89
C ARG A 103 -0.77 -16.17 18.54
N LEU A 104 -1.80 -16.62 17.81
CA LEU A 104 -2.77 -17.58 18.34
C LEU A 104 -2.16 -18.96 18.60
N HIS A 105 -1.07 -19.32 17.92
CA HIS A 105 -0.34 -20.56 18.16
C HIS A 105 0.86 -20.41 19.10
N GLY A 106 1.08 -19.24 19.70
CA GLY A 106 2.21 -18.99 20.59
C GLY A 106 3.59 -19.11 19.91
N LEU A 107 3.64 -18.99 18.58
CA LEU A 107 4.88 -19.07 17.81
C LEU A 107 5.67 -17.76 17.96
N GLN A 108 7.00 -17.88 18.08
CA GLN A 108 7.92 -16.75 18.20
C GLN A 108 8.40 -16.28 16.82
N LYS A 109 7.48 -16.07 15.87
CA LYS A 109 7.82 -15.61 14.52
C LYS A 109 8.09 -14.11 14.51
N ASN A 110 9.18 -13.73 13.86
CA ASN A 110 9.60 -12.34 13.77
C ASN A 110 8.94 -11.66 12.55
N LYS A 111 9.18 -10.35 12.38
CA LYS A 111 8.63 -9.57 11.26
C LYS A 111 9.10 -10.08 9.88
N GLN A 112 10.29 -10.67 9.80
CA GLN A 112 10.83 -11.26 8.55
C GLN A 112 10.08 -12.54 8.18
N ASP A 113 9.80 -13.43 9.14
CA ASP A 113 8.98 -14.63 8.91
C ASP A 113 7.59 -14.26 8.35
N ILE A 114 6.99 -13.19 8.89
CA ILE A 114 5.70 -12.67 8.43
C ILE A 114 5.84 -12.11 7.00
N LEU A 115 6.91 -11.36 6.73
CA LEU A 115 7.18 -10.75 5.43
C LEU A 115 7.28 -11.78 4.30
N GLU A 116 7.98 -12.88 4.53
CA GLU A 116 8.21 -13.91 3.51
C GLU A 116 6.89 -14.57 3.09
N ILE A 117 6.06 -14.99 4.06
CA ILE A 117 4.76 -15.59 3.77
C ILE A 117 3.81 -14.57 3.13
N ALA A 118 3.74 -13.36 3.68
CA ALA A 118 2.84 -12.33 3.18
C ALA A 118 3.22 -11.88 1.75
N THR A 119 4.52 -11.75 1.44
CA THR A 119 5.00 -11.43 0.09
C THR A 119 4.72 -12.57 -0.88
N LYS A 120 4.83 -13.84 -0.46
CA LYS A 120 4.48 -14.98 -1.32
C LYS A 120 3.00 -14.98 -1.71
N ILE A 121 2.12 -14.52 -0.83
CA ILE A 121 0.68 -14.42 -1.10
C ILE A 121 0.36 -13.22 -2.00
N GLU A 122 0.94 -12.05 -1.72
CA GLU A 122 0.68 -10.81 -2.47
C GLU A 122 1.38 -10.81 -3.85
N GLY A 123 2.55 -11.44 -3.95
CA GLY A 123 3.41 -11.50 -5.12
C GLY A 123 4.49 -10.40 -5.17
N HIS A 124 4.38 -9.35 -4.36
CA HIS A 124 5.36 -8.26 -4.31
C HIS A 124 5.48 -7.64 -2.90
N PRO A 125 6.68 -7.14 -2.52
CA PRO A 125 6.96 -6.72 -1.14
C PRO A 125 6.68 -5.25 -0.84
N ASP A 126 6.43 -4.43 -1.85
CA ASP A 126 6.34 -2.96 -1.74
C ASP A 126 5.23 -2.44 -0.82
N ASN A 127 4.10 -3.15 -0.69
CA ASN A 127 3.03 -2.84 0.26
C ASN A 127 3.21 -3.64 1.56
N VAL A 128 3.59 -4.92 1.46
CA VAL A 128 3.71 -5.81 2.61
C VAL A 128 4.80 -5.36 3.56
N ALA A 129 5.97 -4.97 3.05
CA ALA A 129 7.08 -4.51 3.87
C ALA A 129 6.73 -3.25 4.70
N PRO A 130 6.23 -2.14 4.14
CA PRO A 130 5.82 -1.01 4.96
C PRO A 130 4.66 -1.36 5.89
N ALA A 131 3.69 -2.21 5.48
CA ALA A 131 2.61 -2.63 6.37
C ALA A 131 3.14 -3.35 7.62
N ILE A 132 4.23 -4.11 7.52
CA ILE A 132 4.86 -4.83 8.64
C ILE A 132 5.82 -3.94 9.44
N PHE A 133 6.71 -3.23 8.76
CA PHE A 133 7.85 -2.54 9.38
C PHE A 133 7.59 -1.06 9.66
N GLY A 134 6.59 -0.45 9.02
CA GLY A 134 6.38 0.99 9.04
C GLY A 134 7.39 1.75 8.18
N GLY A 135 7.15 3.05 8.07
CA GLY A 135 8.01 4.00 7.36
C GLY A 135 8.03 3.76 5.85
N LEU A 136 9.02 4.40 5.20
CA LEU A 136 9.39 4.14 3.83
C LEU A 136 10.32 2.92 3.77
N ARG A 137 9.99 1.97 2.90
CA ARG A 137 10.73 0.73 2.69
C ARG A 137 11.21 0.65 1.24
N VAL A 138 12.44 0.18 1.09
CA VAL A 138 13.03 -0.25 -0.18
C VAL A 138 13.15 -1.76 -0.10
N SER A 139 12.50 -2.47 -1.02
CA SER A 139 12.38 -3.91 -0.99
C SER A 139 12.81 -4.54 -2.31
N LEU A 140 13.35 -5.75 -2.21
CA LEU A 140 13.80 -6.58 -3.32
C LEU A 140 13.34 -8.01 -3.08
N LEU A 141 12.72 -8.62 -4.09
CA LEU A 141 12.45 -10.05 -4.13
C LEU A 141 13.51 -10.70 -5.02
N GLU A 142 14.38 -11.52 -4.42
CA GLU A 142 15.44 -12.27 -5.13
C GLU A 142 15.19 -13.76 -4.94
N GLY A 143 14.72 -14.42 -6.01
CA GLY A 143 14.17 -15.77 -5.91
C GLY A 143 12.97 -15.82 -4.96
N GLU A 144 13.06 -16.61 -3.90
CA GLU A 144 12.02 -16.71 -2.85
C GLU A 144 12.29 -15.81 -1.63
N LYS A 145 13.43 -15.11 -1.58
CA LYS A 145 13.82 -14.31 -0.41
C LYS A 145 13.49 -12.84 -0.61
N VAL A 146 12.93 -12.25 0.44
CA VAL A 146 12.59 -10.83 0.48
C VAL A 146 13.62 -10.07 1.31
N TYR A 147 14.30 -9.13 0.68
CA TYR A 147 15.15 -8.16 1.35
C TYR A 147 14.40 -6.85 1.48
N THR A 148 14.51 -6.19 2.63
CA THR A 148 13.90 -4.89 2.82
C THR A 148 14.73 -4.02 3.76
N ALA A 149 14.90 -2.75 3.40
CA ALA A 149 15.60 -1.75 4.18
C ALA A 149 14.69 -0.56 4.46
N SER A 150 14.87 0.07 5.63
CA SER A 150 14.22 1.36 5.92
C SER A 150 14.94 2.44 5.15
N ALA A 151 14.19 3.36 4.55
CA ALA A 151 14.73 4.61 4.04
C ALA A 151 14.17 5.79 4.86
N PRO A 152 14.98 6.82 5.12
CA PRO A 152 14.50 8.04 5.75
C PRO A 152 13.53 8.80 4.82
N ILE A 153 12.56 9.46 5.44
CA ILE A 153 11.65 10.40 4.77
C ILE A 153 11.52 11.64 5.66
N ALA A 154 11.70 12.81 5.06
CA ALA A 154 11.62 14.10 5.74
C ALA A 154 10.21 14.33 6.29
N ASN A 155 10.11 14.73 7.56
CA ASN A 155 8.83 15.04 8.21
C ASN A 155 8.09 16.23 7.56
N SER A 156 8.78 16.99 6.70
CA SER A 156 8.18 18.09 5.95
C SER A 156 7.31 17.63 4.77
N ILE A 157 7.45 16.37 4.35
CA ILE A 157 6.68 15.77 3.25
C ILE A 157 5.37 15.20 3.81
N ARG A 158 4.26 15.59 3.20
CA ARG A 158 2.91 15.07 3.49
C ARG A 158 2.29 14.45 2.26
N PHE A 159 1.28 13.60 2.48
CA PHE A 159 0.59 12.89 1.43
C PHE A 159 -0.88 13.31 1.38
N LEU A 160 -1.36 13.62 0.18
CA LEU A 160 -2.78 13.79 -0.09
C LEU A 160 -3.19 12.68 -1.05
N ALA A 161 -3.98 11.73 -0.57
CA ALA A 161 -4.59 10.70 -1.40
C ALA A 161 -5.91 11.21 -1.96
N LEU A 162 -6.07 11.13 -3.27
CA LEU A 162 -7.30 11.43 -4.00
C LEU A 162 -7.91 10.10 -4.41
N VAL A 163 -8.91 9.67 -3.64
CA VAL A 163 -9.54 8.36 -3.76
C VAL A 163 -10.83 8.50 -4.57
N PRO A 164 -10.94 7.89 -5.76
CA PRO A 164 -12.15 7.95 -6.55
C PRO A 164 -13.23 6.99 -6.01
N ASP A 165 -14.45 7.05 -6.56
CA ASP A 165 -15.55 6.15 -6.24
C ASP A 165 -15.61 4.86 -7.09
N PHE A 166 -14.74 4.70 -8.09
CA PHE A 166 -14.64 3.50 -8.93
C PHE A 166 -13.43 2.61 -8.60
N ASN A 167 -13.58 1.29 -8.78
CA ASN A 167 -12.54 0.31 -8.50
C ASN A 167 -11.68 0.09 -9.75
N LEU A 168 -10.39 -0.21 -9.54
CA LEU A 168 -9.52 -0.78 -10.56
C LEU A 168 -8.78 -1.95 -9.91
N THR A 169 -8.87 -3.15 -10.50
CA THR A 169 -8.19 -4.32 -9.92
C THR A 169 -6.70 -4.29 -10.23
N THR A 170 -5.89 -4.90 -9.35
CA THR A 170 -4.45 -5.05 -9.57
C THR A 170 -4.16 -5.83 -10.85
N GLN A 171 -5.01 -6.80 -11.19
CA GLN A 171 -4.90 -7.60 -12.41
C GLN A 171 -5.11 -6.75 -13.67
N GLU A 172 -6.18 -5.96 -13.74
CA GLU A 172 -6.43 -5.04 -14.87
C GLU A 172 -5.29 -4.03 -15.02
N SER A 173 -4.81 -3.49 -13.91
CA SER A 173 -3.71 -2.51 -13.88
C SER A 173 -2.35 -3.11 -14.27
N ARG A 174 -2.10 -4.40 -14.01
CA ARG A 174 -0.90 -5.10 -14.49
C ARG A 174 -1.01 -5.52 -15.96
N ALA A 175 -2.21 -5.84 -16.45
CA ALA A 175 -2.43 -6.33 -17.82
C ALA A 175 -2.11 -5.30 -18.93
N VAL A 176 -2.04 -4.01 -18.60
CA VAL A 176 -1.69 -2.95 -19.55
C VAL A 176 -0.19 -2.69 -19.67
N LEU A 177 0.64 -3.34 -18.83
CA LEU A 177 2.08 -3.15 -18.85
C LEU A 177 2.70 -3.88 -20.05
N PRO A 178 3.71 -3.29 -20.71
CA PRO A 178 4.40 -3.97 -21.81
C PRO A 178 5.30 -5.09 -21.28
N ASP A 179 5.49 -6.13 -22.09
CA ASP A 179 6.40 -7.23 -21.75
C ASP A 179 7.89 -6.82 -21.79
N THR A 180 8.20 -5.75 -22.52
CA THR A 180 9.57 -5.23 -22.66
C THR A 180 9.58 -3.71 -22.59
N ILE A 181 10.70 -3.16 -22.14
CA ILE A 181 10.97 -1.73 -22.11
C ILE A 181 12.23 -1.42 -22.92
N SER A 182 12.35 -0.17 -23.38
CA SER A 182 13.58 0.28 -24.02
C SER A 182 14.71 0.41 -22.99
N TRP A 183 15.96 0.26 -23.43
CA TRP A 183 17.14 0.58 -22.60
C TRP A 183 17.10 2.01 -22.06
N GLN A 184 16.61 2.95 -22.86
CA GLN A 184 16.47 4.36 -22.47
C GLN A 184 15.49 4.52 -21.31
N ASP A 185 14.35 3.82 -21.34
CA ASP A 185 13.35 3.90 -20.27
C ASP A 185 13.84 3.17 -19.00
N GLY A 186 14.59 2.08 -19.16
CA GLY A 186 15.25 1.41 -18.04
C GLY A 186 16.23 2.34 -17.32
N VAL A 187 17.15 2.98 -18.05
CA VAL A 187 18.11 3.95 -17.48
C VAL A 187 17.39 5.15 -16.87
N TYR A 188 16.37 5.68 -17.56
CA TYR A 188 15.54 6.77 -17.06
C TYR A 188 14.95 6.42 -15.69
N ASN A 189 14.31 5.27 -15.59
CA ASN A 189 13.60 4.89 -14.37
C ASN A 189 14.55 4.59 -13.21
N VAL A 190 15.70 3.95 -13.47
CA VAL A 190 16.75 3.73 -12.45
C VAL A 190 17.26 5.07 -11.91
N GLY A 191 17.57 6.03 -12.78
CA GLY A 191 18.02 7.36 -12.36
C GLY A 191 16.98 8.10 -11.52
N HIS A 192 15.71 8.04 -11.93
CA HIS A 192 14.59 8.65 -11.21
C HIS A 192 14.36 8.00 -9.85
N ALA A 193 14.36 6.66 -9.74
CA ALA A 193 14.20 5.94 -8.48
C ALA A 193 15.35 6.24 -7.50
N ALA A 194 16.60 6.26 -7.98
CA ALA A 194 17.76 6.58 -7.15
C ALA A 194 17.71 8.02 -6.62
N LEU A 195 17.36 8.99 -7.48
CA LEU A 195 17.22 10.38 -7.08
C LEU A 195 16.03 10.59 -6.13
N LEU A 196 14.94 9.86 -6.32
CA LEU A 196 13.74 9.94 -5.48
C LEU A 196 14.05 9.62 -4.02
N LEU A 197 14.86 8.60 -3.73
CA LEU A 197 15.24 8.27 -2.36
C LEU A 197 15.97 9.44 -1.68
N ARG A 198 16.90 10.10 -2.37
CA ARG A 198 17.57 11.31 -1.86
C ARG A 198 16.61 12.49 -1.70
N ALA A 199 15.64 12.63 -2.60
CA ALA A 199 14.64 13.68 -2.55
C ALA A 199 13.69 13.50 -1.35
N LEU A 200 13.23 12.28 -1.10
CA LEU A 200 12.38 11.91 0.05
C LEU A 200 13.13 12.09 1.37
N GLU A 201 14.40 11.69 1.43
CA GLU A 201 15.25 11.86 2.62
C GLU A 201 15.44 13.34 2.97
N THR A 202 15.75 14.17 1.97
CA THR A 202 16.11 15.58 2.20
C THR A 202 14.92 16.53 2.23
N GLY A 203 13.74 16.10 1.78
CA GLY A 203 12.60 16.99 1.58
C GLY A 203 12.81 18.03 0.47
N ASN A 204 13.80 17.85 -0.41
CA ASN A 204 14.10 18.82 -1.45
C ASN A 204 13.00 18.79 -2.53
N ARG A 205 12.17 19.84 -2.53
CA ARG A 205 11.01 19.99 -3.42
C ARG A 205 11.36 19.92 -4.90
N LEU A 206 12.48 20.51 -5.32
CA LEU A 206 12.93 20.48 -6.70
C LEU A 206 13.38 19.08 -7.12
N LEU A 207 14.09 18.36 -6.24
CA LEU A 207 14.47 16.98 -6.52
C LEU A 207 13.25 16.07 -6.56
N LEU A 208 12.28 16.25 -5.66
CA LEU A 208 11.03 15.47 -5.63
C LEU A 208 10.26 15.63 -6.95
N SER A 209 10.08 16.87 -7.40
CA SER A 209 9.30 17.16 -8.61
C SER A 209 9.92 16.55 -9.86
N ASN A 210 11.25 16.52 -9.93
CA ASN A 210 11.96 15.91 -11.05
C ASN A 210 11.97 14.37 -10.93
N ALA A 211 12.28 13.84 -9.74
CA ALA A 211 12.46 12.41 -9.53
C ALA A 211 11.18 11.59 -9.68
N MET A 212 10.00 12.15 -9.41
CA MET A 212 8.71 11.42 -9.40
C MET A 212 8.25 10.88 -10.77
N SER A 213 8.92 11.26 -11.86
CA SER A 213 8.55 10.77 -13.20
C SER A 213 8.88 9.29 -13.36
N ASP A 214 7.96 8.55 -14.00
CA ASP A 214 8.06 7.11 -14.24
C ASP A 214 7.80 6.81 -15.71
N ARG A 215 8.49 5.79 -16.23
CA ARG A 215 8.26 5.25 -17.58
C ARG A 215 7.96 3.75 -17.61
N LEU A 216 7.88 3.09 -16.45
CA LEU A 216 7.63 1.65 -16.41
C LEU A 216 6.15 1.30 -16.32
N HIS A 217 5.35 2.06 -15.57
CA HIS A 217 3.98 1.65 -15.27
C HIS A 217 2.94 2.77 -15.37
N GLN A 218 3.29 3.98 -14.97
CA GLN A 218 2.37 5.11 -14.94
C GLN A 218 1.86 5.51 -16.33
N PRO A 219 2.69 5.58 -17.40
CA PRO A 219 2.19 5.93 -18.74
C PRO A 219 1.10 4.99 -19.24
N TYR A 220 1.17 3.72 -18.86
CA TYR A 220 0.24 2.66 -19.26
C TYR A 220 -1.01 2.60 -18.37
N ARG A 221 -0.88 2.96 -17.09
CA ARG A 221 -1.96 2.87 -16.10
C ARG A 221 -2.80 4.14 -15.95
N PHE A 222 -2.21 5.32 -16.11
CA PHE A 222 -2.97 6.58 -16.03
C PHE A 222 -4.19 6.64 -16.96
N PRO A 223 -4.15 6.12 -18.19
CA PRO A 223 -5.33 6.06 -19.07
C PRO A 223 -6.51 5.27 -18.51
N LEU A 224 -6.29 4.33 -17.57
CA LEU A 224 -7.36 3.56 -16.92
C LEU A 224 -8.14 4.38 -15.88
N ILE A 225 -7.63 5.54 -15.50
CA ILE A 225 -8.19 6.39 -14.45
C ILE A 225 -8.81 7.61 -15.12
N SER A 226 -10.14 7.62 -15.20
CA SER A 226 -10.90 8.76 -15.71
C SER A 226 -10.52 10.05 -14.98
N GLY A 227 -10.21 11.11 -15.73
CA GLY A 227 -9.83 12.41 -15.17
C GLY A 227 -8.38 12.53 -14.67
N SER A 228 -7.57 11.47 -14.73
CA SER A 228 -6.20 11.48 -14.18
C SER A 228 -5.30 12.57 -14.75
N LYS A 229 -5.35 12.81 -16.07
CA LYS A 229 -4.55 13.86 -16.74
C LYS A 229 -4.91 15.26 -16.23
N GLU A 230 -6.20 15.52 -16.08
CA GLU A 230 -6.70 16.81 -15.62
C GLU A 230 -6.35 17.04 -14.14
N ILE A 231 -6.50 16.00 -13.31
CA ILE A 231 -6.12 16.05 -11.90
C ILE A 231 -4.60 16.24 -11.75
N ALA A 232 -3.78 15.58 -12.58
CA ALA A 232 -2.34 15.78 -12.58
C ALA A 232 -1.94 17.23 -12.92
N ARG A 233 -2.64 17.85 -13.89
CA ARG A 233 -2.46 19.26 -14.25
C ARG A 233 -2.82 20.17 -13.08
N ILE A 234 -4.01 19.98 -12.50
CA ILE A 234 -4.49 20.74 -11.34
C ILE A 234 -3.52 20.60 -10.16
N ALA A 235 -3.10 19.38 -9.81
CA ALA A 235 -2.17 19.14 -8.72
C ALA A 235 -0.86 19.93 -8.89
N ARG A 236 -0.30 19.95 -10.10
CA ARG A 236 0.89 20.73 -10.41
C ARG A 236 0.65 22.24 -10.27
N GLU A 237 -0.46 22.74 -10.78
CA GLU A 237 -0.83 24.16 -10.70
C GLU A 237 -1.07 24.63 -9.27
N GLN A 238 -1.65 23.77 -8.42
CA GLN A 238 -1.85 24.05 -6.99
C GLN A 238 -0.58 23.87 -6.15
N GLY A 239 0.52 23.43 -6.77
CA GLY A 239 1.85 23.37 -6.17
C GLY A 239 2.22 22.04 -5.52
N ALA A 240 1.72 20.91 -6.03
CA ALA A 240 2.19 19.59 -5.63
C ALA A 240 3.70 19.45 -5.94
N ASP A 241 4.45 18.92 -4.98
CA ASP A 241 5.88 18.65 -5.13
C ASP A 241 6.14 17.31 -5.83
N GLY A 242 5.14 16.42 -5.83
CA GLY A 242 5.15 15.17 -6.58
C GLY A 242 3.72 14.70 -6.85
N PHE A 243 3.53 13.98 -7.95
CA PHE A 243 2.25 13.40 -8.31
C PHE A 243 2.47 12.01 -8.93
N CYS A 244 1.81 10.99 -8.39
CA CYS A 244 1.96 9.62 -8.84
C CYS A 244 0.69 8.80 -8.63
N LEU A 245 0.68 7.59 -9.18
CA LEU A 245 -0.28 6.55 -8.78
C LEU A 245 0.04 6.05 -7.37
N SER A 246 -0.99 5.78 -6.58
CA SER A 246 -0.86 4.99 -5.35
C SER A 246 -0.88 3.50 -5.71
N GLY A 247 0.29 2.86 -5.76
CA GLY A 247 0.41 1.47 -6.18
C GLY A 247 -0.10 1.24 -7.61
N ALA A 248 -1.11 0.38 -7.75
CA ALA A 248 -1.77 0.07 -9.01
C ALA A 248 -2.92 1.05 -9.38
N GLY A 249 -3.21 2.03 -8.51
CA GLY A 249 -4.37 2.90 -8.63
C GLY A 249 -5.66 2.26 -8.10
N PRO A 250 -6.83 2.90 -8.29
CA PRO A 250 -7.03 4.17 -9.00
C PRO A 250 -6.80 5.42 -8.16
N THR A 251 -6.40 5.30 -6.88
CA THR A 251 -6.02 6.46 -6.07
C THR A 251 -4.83 7.18 -6.68
N LEU A 252 -4.94 8.50 -6.76
CA LEU A 252 -3.88 9.42 -7.14
C LEU A 252 -3.25 10.00 -5.88
N LEU A 253 -1.94 10.14 -5.86
CA LEU A 253 -1.20 10.58 -4.69
C LEU A 253 -0.46 11.87 -5.01
N CYS A 254 -0.67 12.90 -4.19
CA CYS A 254 0.13 14.11 -4.20
C CYS A 254 1.09 14.12 -3.00
N LEU A 255 2.35 14.47 -3.25
CA LEU A 255 3.30 14.84 -2.20
C LEU A 255 3.36 16.36 -2.12
N TYR A 256 3.32 16.90 -0.90
CA TYR A 256 3.29 18.35 -0.70
C TYR A 256 3.95 18.78 0.61
N HIS A 257 4.44 20.02 0.64
CA HIS A 257 4.99 20.66 1.83
C HIS A 257 4.07 21.75 2.43
N LYS A 258 3.27 22.43 1.60
CA LYS A 258 2.49 23.60 2.03
C LYS A 258 1.20 23.18 2.74
N ASN A 259 0.97 23.69 3.94
CA ASN A 259 -0.21 23.38 4.75
C ASN A 259 -1.55 23.68 4.06
N ASP A 260 -1.58 24.66 3.17
CA ASP A 260 -2.79 25.11 2.46
C ASP A 260 -3.10 24.31 1.18
N PHE A 261 -2.24 23.34 0.82
CA PHE A 261 -2.37 22.56 -0.40
C PHE A 261 -3.65 21.72 -0.46
N PRO A 262 -4.06 20.98 0.59
CA PRO A 262 -5.30 20.21 0.58
C PRO A 262 -6.55 21.05 0.32
N GLN A 263 -6.62 22.25 0.89
CA GLN A 263 -7.75 23.18 0.71
C GLN A 263 -7.79 23.73 -0.72
N ARG A 264 -6.63 24.11 -1.29
CA ARG A 264 -6.52 24.52 -2.69
C ARG A 264 -6.92 23.39 -3.64
N MET A 265 -6.50 22.16 -3.36
CA MET A 265 -6.89 20.98 -4.13
C MET A 265 -8.40 20.73 -4.06
N ALA A 266 -8.99 20.77 -2.85
CA ALA A 266 -10.42 20.59 -2.68
C ALA A 266 -11.24 21.61 -3.49
N GLN A 267 -10.83 22.89 -3.48
CA GLN A 267 -11.47 23.95 -4.28
C GLN A 267 -11.32 23.71 -5.78
N ALA A 268 -10.12 23.38 -6.25
CA ALA A 268 -9.87 23.18 -7.67
C ALA A 268 -10.58 21.94 -8.24
N LEU A 269 -10.80 20.91 -7.42
CA LEU A 269 -11.49 19.68 -7.82
C LEU A 269 -13.01 19.81 -7.90
N GLN A 270 -13.62 20.89 -7.38
CA GLN A 270 -15.08 21.10 -7.46
C GLN A 270 -15.62 21.11 -8.89
N ASN A 271 -14.78 21.50 -9.85
CA ASN A 271 -15.14 21.57 -11.28
C ASN A 271 -14.70 20.33 -12.07
N VAL A 272 -14.10 19.32 -11.41
CA VAL A 272 -13.66 18.09 -12.06
C VAL A 272 -14.76 17.04 -11.94
N SER A 273 -15.04 16.35 -13.04
CA SER A 273 -15.99 15.24 -13.05
C SER A 273 -15.48 14.06 -12.22
N GLY A 274 -16.39 13.45 -11.44
CA GLY A 274 -16.12 12.28 -10.61
C GLY A 274 -16.06 12.63 -9.12
N ASN A 275 -16.38 11.66 -8.28
CA ASN A 275 -16.32 11.84 -6.82
C ASN A 275 -14.94 11.47 -6.32
N TRP A 276 -14.19 12.47 -5.85
CA TRP A 276 -12.85 12.30 -5.29
C TRP A 276 -12.85 12.62 -3.81
N GLN A 277 -12.65 11.61 -2.98
CA GLN A 277 -12.42 11.79 -1.56
C GLN A 277 -10.95 12.16 -1.33
N LEU A 278 -10.73 13.28 -0.64
CA LEU A 278 -9.39 13.73 -0.26
C LEU A 278 -9.07 13.21 1.14
N MET A 279 -7.91 12.56 1.28
CA MET A 279 -7.41 12.06 2.56
C MET A 279 -6.00 12.61 2.79
N GLU A 280 -5.86 13.47 3.80
CA GLU A 280 -4.56 13.90 4.30
C GLU A 280 -3.95 12.78 5.14
N LEU A 281 -2.75 12.35 4.76
CA LEU A 281 -2.08 11.19 5.33
C LEU A 281 -0.63 11.53 5.68
N GLU A 282 -0.16 10.93 6.76
CA GLU A 282 1.21 11.04 7.26
C GLU A 282 1.85 9.66 7.34
N VAL A 283 3.18 9.64 7.41
CA VAL A 283 3.94 8.40 7.52
C VAL A 283 3.67 7.72 8.85
N ASP A 284 3.13 6.51 8.83
CA ASP A 284 3.17 5.64 10.01
C ASP A 284 4.56 5.01 10.12
N ARG A 285 5.20 5.11 11.29
CA ARG A 285 6.56 4.58 11.52
C ARG A 285 6.58 3.26 12.29
N ASN A 286 5.43 2.72 12.66
CA ASN A 286 5.32 1.56 13.54
C ASN A 286 5.10 0.25 12.75
N GLY A 287 4.35 0.34 11.66
CA GLY A 287 3.84 -0.81 10.92
C GLY A 287 2.83 -1.61 11.74
N LEU A 288 2.79 -2.91 11.46
CA LEU A 288 2.06 -3.91 12.21
C LEU A 288 2.26 -3.74 13.72
N THR A 289 1.16 -3.50 14.42
CA THR A 289 1.11 -3.31 15.87
C THR A 289 0.19 -4.35 16.49
N LEU A 290 0.66 -5.01 17.55
CA LEU A 290 -0.17 -5.87 18.40
C LEU A 290 -0.77 -5.02 19.52
N LEU A 291 -2.07 -5.11 19.69
CA LEU A 291 -2.83 -4.33 20.68
C LEU A 291 -3.12 -5.12 21.95
N SER A 292 -3.37 -6.44 21.81
CA SER A 292 -3.57 -7.39 22.90
C SER A 292 -3.37 -8.82 22.42
#